data_AF-A0AAD6ALC6-F1
#
_entry.id   AF-A0AAD6ALC6-F1
#
_cell.length_a   1.000
_cell.length_b   1.000
_cell.length_c   1.000
_cell.angle_alpha   90.00
_cell.angle_beta   90.00
_cell.angle_gamma   90.00
#
_symmetry.space_group_name_H-M   'P 1'
#
loop_
_entity.id
_entity.type
_entity.pdbx_description
1 polymer ?
#
loop_
_entity_poly.entity_id
_entity_poly.type
_entity_poly.pdbx_seq_one_letter_code
_entity_poly.pdbx_strand_id
1 'polypeptide(L)'
;MSQKERPTFYRQELNKTVWEVPERYQNLSPVGSGAYGSVCSVYDLKTCQKIAVKKLSRPFQSIIHAKRTYRELRLLKHMKHENVIGLLDVFTPATCLEEFNDVYLVTHLMGADLNNIVKCQKLTDDHVQFLIYQILRGLKYIHSADIIHRDLKPSNLAVNEDCELKILDFGLARHTDDEMTGYVATRWYRAPEIMLNWMHYNMTVDIWSVGCIMAELLTGQTLFPGTDRILPALALPCKIKMAPCNQPVL
;
A
#
# COMPACT_ATOMS: atom_id res chain seq x y z
N MET A 1 3.47 -26.14 20.80
CA MET A 1 3.21 -25.68 19.42
C MET A 1 2.76 -26.87 18.62
N SER A 2 1.48 -26.96 18.23
CA SER A 2 1.02 -28.03 17.35
C SER A 2 1.74 -27.88 16.01
N GLN A 3 2.48 -28.91 15.57
CA GLN A 3 3.03 -28.96 14.22
C GLN A 3 1.84 -28.93 13.27
N LYS A 4 1.59 -27.79 12.62
CA LYS A 4 0.61 -27.74 11.54
C LYS A 4 1.12 -28.66 10.45
N GLU A 5 0.38 -29.74 10.19
CA GLU A 5 0.61 -30.58 9.02
C GLU A 5 0.67 -29.71 7.76
N ARG A 6 1.60 -30.04 6.87
CA ARG A 6 1.76 -29.33 5.62
C ARG A 6 0.52 -29.57 4.75
N PRO A 7 -0.11 -28.53 4.22
CA PRO A 7 -1.27 -28.70 3.35
C PRO A 7 -0.88 -29.28 1.99
N THR A 8 -1.82 -29.96 1.35
CA THR A 8 -1.73 -30.33 -0.08
C THR A 8 -1.88 -29.08 -0.94
N PHE A 9 -1.09 -29.02 -2.02
CA PHE A 9 -1.10 -27.91 -2.98
C PHE A 9 -1.62 -28.40 -4.34
N TYR A 10 -2.30 -27.51 -5.07
CA TYR A 10 -2.65 -27.74 -6.46
C TYR A 10 -2.12 -26.60 -7.34
N ARG A 11 -1.97 -26.87 -8.64
CA ARG A 11 -1.44 -25.93 -9.62
C ARG A 11 -2.51 -25.41 -10.56
N GLN A 12 -2.46 -24.12 -10.85
CA GLN A 12 -3.35 -23.47 -11.81
C GLN A 12 -2.57 -22.38 -12.56
N GLU A 13 -2.71 -22.32 -13.89
CA GLU A 13 -2.14 -21.23 -14.68
C GLU A 13 -3.13 -20.06 -14.76
N LEU A 14 -2.68 -18.87 -14.38
CA LEU A 14 -3.45 -17.62 -14.41
C LEU A 14 -2.58 -16.50 -14.98
N ASN A 15 -3.06 -15.80 -16.00
CA ASN A 15 -2.36 -14.68 -16.63
C ASN A 15 -0.88 -14.99 -16.97
N LYS A 16 -0.61 -16.17 -17.54
CA LYS A 16 0.75 -16.65 -17.89
C LYS A 16 1.68 -16.87 -16.69
N THR A 17 1.12 -16.97 -15.49
CA THR A 17 1.85 -17.30 -14.26
C THR A 17 1.28 -18.57 -13.67
N VAL A 18 2.15 -19.52 -13.29
CA VAL A 18 1.73 -20.73 -12.59
C VAL A 18 1.58 -20.42 -11.10
N TRP A 19 0.40 -20.68 -10.56
CA TRP A 19 0.09 -20.57 -9.15
C TRP A 19 0.06 -21.95 -8.53
N GLU A 20 0.76 -22.11 -7.40
CA GLU A 20 0.71 -23.33 -6.60
C GLU A 20 0.26 -22.95 -5.19
N VAL A 21 -0.98 -23.32 -4.85
CA VAL A 21 -1.66 -22.84 -3.62
C VAL A 21 -2.28 -24.00 -2.85
N PRO A 22 -2.44 -23.89 -1.51
CA PRO A 22 -3.15 -24.88 -0.71
C PRO A 22 -4.58 -25.15 -1.21
N GLU A 23 -5.03 -26.40 -1.15
CA GLU A 23 -6.41 -26.80 -1.55
C GLU A 23 -7.52 -26.08 -0.76
N ARG A 24 -7.19 -25.49 0.39
CA ARG A 24 -8.09 -24.61 1.17
C ARG A 24 -8.53 -23.38 0.38
N TYR A 25 -7.69 -22.87 -0.53
CA TYR A 25 -7.95 -21.66 -1.30
C TYR A 25 -8.47 -22.04 -2.66
N GLN A 26 -9.75 -21.76 -2.92
CA GLN A 26 -10.45 -22.16 -4.14
C GLN A 26 -10.87 -20.94 -4.97
N ASN A 27 -11.30 -21.19 -6.22
CA ASN A 27 -11.88 -20.18 -7.12
C ASN A 27 -10.96 -18.97 -7.34
N LEU A 28 -9.70 -19.21 -7.71
CA LEU A 28 -8.75 -18.13 -7.98
C LEU A 28 -9.24 -17.30 -9.16
N SER A 29 -9.46 -16.02 -8.91
CA SER A 29 -9.83 -15.04 -9.92
C SER A 29 -8.87 -13.85 -9.89
N PRO A 30 -8.17 -13.54 -10.99
CA PRO A 30 -7.23 -12.41 -11.04
C PRO A 30 -7.91 -11.08 -10.71
N VAL A 31 -7.28 -10.29 -9.85
CA VAL A 31 -7.75 -8.95 -9.45
C VAL A 31 -6.82 -7.86 -9.96
N GLY A 32 -5.51 -8.10 -9.93
CA GLY A 32 -4.54 -7.12 -10.39
C GLY A 32 -3.17 -7.72 -10.61
N SER A 33 -2.37 -7.06 -11.43
CA SER A 33 -0.97 -7.38 -11.65
C SER A 33 -0.14 -6.10 -11.61
N GLY A 34 1.06 -6.19 -11.05
CA GLY A 34 1.95 -5.04 -10.93
C GLY A 34 3.40 -5.44 -10.80
N ALA A 35 4.26 -4.43 -10.64
CA ALA A 35 5.71 -4.62 -10.55
C ALA A 35 6.16 -5.57 -9.43
N TYR A 36 5.32 -5.77 -8.41
CA TYR A 36 5.67 -6.49 -7.19
C TYR A 36 4.94 -7.82 -7.02
N GLY A 37 4.16 -8.23 -8.01
CA GLY A 37 3.40 -9.46 -7.92
C GLY A 37 2.09 -9.44 -8.69
N SER A 38 1.46 -10.61 -8.70
CA SER A 38 0.09 -10.81 -9.18
C SER A 38 -0.81 -11.08 -7.99
N VAL A 39 -2.02 -10.54 -8.02
CA VAL A 39 -3.02 -10.69 -6.95
C VAL A 39 -4.24 -11.40 -7.52
N CYS A 40 -4.68 -12.46 -6.83
CA CYS A 40 -5.95 -13.12 -7.08
C CYS A 40 -6.86 -12.99 -5.87
N SER A 41 -8.16 -12.81 -6.12
CA SER A 41 -9.18 -13.12 -5.13
C SER A 41 -9.34 -14.63 -5.07
N VAL A 42 -9.53 -15.16 -3.86
CA VAL A 42 -9.78 -16.59 -3.62
C VAL A 42 -10.86 -16.74 -2.55
N TYR A 43 -11.55 -17.87 -2.57
CA TYR A 43 -12.47 -18.26 -1.51
C TYR A 43 -11.75 -19.18 -0.52
N ASP A 44 -11.70 -18.76 0.74
CA ASP A 44 -11.13 -19.53 1.83
C ASP A 44 -12.16 -20.49 2.41
N LEU A 45 -11.99 -21.80 2.19
CA LEU A 45 -12.91 -22.82 2.69
C LEU A 45 -12.96 -22.95 4.22
N LYS A 46 -11.94 -22.46 4.94
CA LYS A 46 -11.87 -22.56 6.39
C LYS A 46 -12.60 -21.42 7.09
N THR A 47 -12.46 -20.20 6.56
CA THR A 47 -13.10 -19.00 7.13
C THR A 47 -14.40 -18.65 6.42
N CYS A 48 -14.69 -19.30 5.29
CA CYS A 48 -15.83 -19.03 4.41
C CYS A 48 -15.85 -17.58 3.90
N GLN A 49 -14.68 -16.99 3.68
CA GLN A 49 -14.51 -15.60 3.27
C GLN A 49 -13.76 -15.48 1.95
N LYS A 50 -14.08 -14.44 1.16
CA LYS A 50 -13.22 -14.03 0.06
C LYS A 50 -12.01 -13.27 0.61
N ILE A 51 -10.82 -13.66 0.16
CA ILE A 51 -9.54 -13.08 0.57
C ILE A 51 -8.70 -12.76 -0.68
N ALA A 52 -7.64 -11.98 -0.50
CA ALA A 52 -6.66 -11.68 -1.54
C ALA A 52 -5.38 -12.49 -1.31
N VAL A 53 -4.91 -13.18 -2.34
CA VAL A 53 -3.61 -13.86 -2.36
C VAL A 53 -2.71 -13.16 -3.36
N LYS A 54 -1.56 -12.67 -2.88
CA LYS A 54 -0.52 -12.03 -3.69
C LYS A 54 0.66 -12.99 -3.87
N LYS A 55 0.95 -13.38 -5.11
CA LYS A 55 2.19 -14.06 -5.48
C LYS A 55 3.27 -13.01 -5.75
N LEU A 56 4.37 -13.03 -4.99
CA LEU A 56 5.47 -12.09 -5.20
C LEU A 56 6.25 -12.44 -6.49
N SER A 57 6.48 -11.44 -7.33
CA SER A 57 7.24 -11.61 -8.57
C SER A 57 8.74 -11.58 -8.29
N ARG A 58 9.43 -12.70 -8.55
CA ARG A 58 10.90 -12.84 -8.45
C ARG A 58 11.49 -12.22 -7.18
N PRO A 59 11.01 -12.63 -5.98
CA PRO A 59 11.35 -11.97 -4.71
C PRO A 59 12.86 -11.99 -4.39
N PHE A 60 13.62 -12.93 -4.96
CA PHE A 60 15.05 -13.13 -4.68
C PHE A 60 15.97 -12.76 -5.84
N GLN A 61 15.48 -12.06 -6.88
CA GLN A 61 16.27 -11.71 -8.06
C GLN A 61 17.50 -10.83 -7.75
N SER A 62 17.42 -10.00 -6.70
CA SER A 62 18.56 -9.21 -6.24
C SER A 62 18.46 -8.93 -4.73
N ILE A 63 19.55 -8.48 -4.14
CA ILE A 63 19.62 -8.08 -2.72
C ILE A 63 18.53 -7.06 -2.37
N ILE A 64 18.23 -6.13 -3.28
CA ILE A 64 17.21 -5.10 -3.09
C ILE A 64 15.80 -5.73 -3.03
N HIS A 65 15.49 -6.64 -3.95
CA HIS A 65 14.20 -7.35 -3.97
C HIS A 65 14.05 -8.24 -2.73
N ALA A 66 15.09 -8.99 -2.37
CA ALA A 66 15.06 -9.87 -1.20
C ALA A 66 14.83 -9.09 0.10
N LYS A 67 15.55 -7.97 0.29
CA LYS A 67 15.35 -7.07 1.44
C LYS A 67 13.93 -6.50 1.47
N ARG A 68 13.38 -6.12 0.31
CA ARG A 68 11.99 -5.64 0.20
C ARG A 68 10.99 -6.73 0.59
N THR A 69 11.11 -7.94 0.05
CA THR A 69 10.24 -9.08 0.38
C THR A 69 10.27 -9.39 1.87
N TYR A 70 11.46 -9.48 2.46
CA TYR A 70 11.60 -9.72 3.90
C TYR A 70 10.93 -8.61 4.73
N ARG A 71 11.13 -7.35 4.34
CA ARG A 71 10.55 -6.21 5.04
C ARG A 71 9.03 -6.19 4.95
N GLU A 72 8.47 -6.38 3.76
CA GLU A 72 7.03 -6.45 3.55
C GLU A 72 6.41 -7.56 4.41
N LEU A 73 6.98 -8.76 4.39
CA LEU A 73 6.51 -9.87 5.23
C LEU A 73 6.62 -9.56 6.73
N ARG A 74 7.76 -9.02 7.17
CA ARG A 74 7.98 -8.66 8.58
C ARG A 74 6.96 -7.62 9.03
N LEU A 75 6.74 -6.56 8.26
CA LEU A 75 5.80 -5.50 8.62
C LEU A 75 4.37 -6.02 8.64
N LEU A 76 3.91 -6.70 7.58
CA LEU A 76 2.56 -7.27 7.50
C LEU A 76 2.23 -8.22 8.66
N LYS A 77 3.23 -8.95 9.18
CA LYS A 77 3.07 -9.83 10.34
C LYS A 77 2.88 -9.08 11.67
N HIS A 78 3.39 -7.85 11.79
CA HIS A 78 3.32 -7.05 13.02
C HIS A 78 2.17 -6.03 13.00
N MET A 79 1.69 -5.63 11.81
CA MET A 79 0.58 -4.68 11.70
C MET A 79 -0.74 -5.29 12.16
N LYS A 80 -1.39 -4.65 13.14
CA LYS A 80 -2.71 -5.01 13.67
C LYS A 80 -3.53 -3.75 13.90
N HIS A 81 -4.15 -3.27 12.83
CA HIS A 81 -4.98 -2.07 12.88
C HIS A 81 -6.03 -2.12 11.77
N GLU A 82 -7.24 -1.61 12.02
CA GLU A 82 -8.35 -1.70 11.05
C GLU A 82 -8.03 -0.97 9.74
N ASN A 83 -7.34 0.18 9.80
CA ASN A 83 -6.94 0.95 8.62
C ASN A 83 -5.56 0.61 8.05
N VAL A 84 -4.98 -0.52 8.45
CA VAL A 84 -3.71 -1.02 7.91
C VAL A 84 -3.87 -2.46 7.47
N ILE A 85 -3.38 -2.82 6.28
CA ILE A 85 -3.47 -4.21 5.83
C ILE A 85 -2.63 -5.13 6.71
N GLY A 86 -3.26 -6.21 7.18
CA GLY A 86 -2.63 -7.25 7.99
C GLY A 86 -2.55 -8.57 7.25
N LEU A 87 -1.58 -9.40 7.66
CA LEU A 87 -1.39 -10.74 7.13
C LEU A 87 -2.37 -11.74 7.76
N LEU A 88 -3.13 -12.45 6.94
CA LEU A 88 -3.98 -13.57 7.37
C LEU A 88 -3.21 -14.89 7.35
N ASP A 89 -2.40 -15.11 6.32
CA ASP A 89 -1.59 -16.30 6.12
C ASP A 89 -0.40 -16.00 5.20
N VAL A 90 0.62 -16.86 5.23
CA VAL A 90 1.78 -16.81 4.34
C VAL A 90 2.24 -18.23 4.05
N PHE A 91 2.52 -18.52 2.78
CA PHE A 91 2.94 -19.86 2.40
C PHE A 91 3.91 -19.86 1.22
N THR A 92 4.58 -20.99 1.06
CA THR A 92 5.38 -21.35 -0.10
C THR A 92 5.14 -22.83 -0.41
N PRO A 93 5.11 -23.23 -1.69
CA PRO A 93 5.06 -24.64 -2.06
C PRO A 93 6.40 -25.36 -1.86
N ALA A 94 7.50 -24.63 -1.64
CA ALA A 94 8.83 -25.20 -1.46
C ALA A 94 8.91 -26.12 -0.24
N THR A 95 9.62 -27.24 -0.38
CA THR A 95 9.79 -28.23 0.70
C THR A 95 11.07 -27.98 1.52
N CYS A 96 12.05 -27.33 0.91
CA CYS A 96 13.36 -27.02 1.45
C CYS A 96 13.83 -25.64 0.97
N LEU A 97 14.98 -25.17 1.48
CA LEU A 97 15.51 -23.85 1.17
C LEU A 97 16.01 -23.77 -0.27
N GLU A 98 16.53 -24.87 -0.81
CA GLU A 98 17.06 -24.98 -2.16
C GLU A 98 15.96 -24.77 -3.23
N GLU A 99 14.72 -25.12 -2.89
CA GLU A 99 13.53 -24.96 -3.76
C GLU A 99 12.79 -23.64 -3.52
N PHE A 100 13.21 -22.83 -2.55
CA PHE A 100 12.48 -21.65 -2.10
C PHE A 100 12.56 -20.48 -3.07
N ASN A 101 11.61 -20.45 -4.00
CA ASN A 101 11.54 -19.44 -5.06
C ASN A 101 10.31 -18.53 -4.97
N ASP A 102 9.18 -19.07 -4.48
CA ASP A 102 7.89 -18.41 -4.48
C ASP A 102 7.42 -18.10 -3.05
N VAL A 103 6.88 -16.89 -2.86
CA VAL A 103 6.27 -16.44 -1.62
C VAL A 103 4.86 -15.92 -1.92
N TYR A 104 3.89 -16.42 -1.18
CA TYR A 104 2.49 -16.02 -1.26
C TYR A 104 2.05 -15.34 0.03
N LEU A 105 1.44 -14.17 -0.09
CA LEU A 105 0.90 -13.39 1.02
C LEU A 105 -0.62 -13.41 0.94
N VAL A 106 -1.29 -13.74 2.05
CA VAL A 106 -2.75 -13.78 2.15
C VAL A 106 -3.23 -12.66 3.04
N THR A 107 -4.19 -11.88 2.54
CA THR A 107 -4.73 -10.68 3.20
C THR A 107 -6.24 -10.56 2.96
N HIS A 108 -6.91 -9.63 3.64
CA HIS A 108 -8.31 -9.33 3.36
C HIS A 108 -8.46 -8.82 1.92
N LEU A 109 -9.51 -9.28 1.22
CA LEU A 109 -9.85 -8.75 -0.08
C LEU A 109 -10.44 -7.34 0.08
N MET A 110 -9.89 -6.38 -0.64
CA MET A 110 -10.42 -5.03 -0.75
C MET A 110 -11.09 -4.86 -2.12
N GLY A 111 -12.03 -3.91 -2.24
CA GLY A 111 -12.81 -3.72 -3.46
C GLY A 111 -12.02 -3.04 -4.58
N ALA A 112 -11.61 -1.79 -4.35
CA ALA A 112 -10.84 -1.00 -5.30
C ALA A 112 -9.78 -0.15 -4.60
N ASP A 113 -8.75 0.26 -5.33
CA ASP A 113 -7.85 1.30 -4.86
C ASP A 113 -8.40 2.70 -5.14
N LEU A 114 -7.97 3.68 -4.35
CA LEU A 114 -8.46 5.05 -4.40
C LEU A 114 -8.12 5.73 -5.75
N ASN A 115 -7.04 5.33 -6.43
CA ASN A 115 -6.71 5.83 -7.77
C ASN A 115 -7.78 5.45 -8.81
N ASN A 116 -8.41 4.29 -8.69
CA ASN A 116 -9.51 3.91 -9.59
C ASN A 116 -10.82 4.59 -9.20
N ILE A 117 -11.10 4.75 -7.91
CA ILE A 117 -12.31 5.41 -7.42
C ILE A 117 -12.39 6.86 -7.90
N VAL A 118 -11.31 7.62 -7.72
CA VAL A 118 -11.27 9.07 -8.05
C VAL A 118 -11.41 9.33 -9.56
N LYS A 119 -11.02 8.36 -10.40
CA LYS A 119 -11.20 8.45 -11.87
C LYS A 119 -12.63 8.22 -12.32
N CYS A 120 -13.39 7.42 -11.57
CA CYS A 120 -14.73 7.01 -11.95
C CYS A 120 -15.82 7.93 -11.38
N GLN A 121 -15.58 8.55 -10.22
CA GLN A 121 -16.61 9.33 -9.53
C GLN A 121 -16.03 10.53 -8.77
N LYS A 122 -16.82 11.61 -8.70
CA LYS A 122 -16.55 12.72 -7.78
C LYS A 122 -16.99 12.32 -6.37
N LEU A 123 -16.16 12.61 -5.39
CA LEU A 123 -16.45 12.37 -3.98
C LEU A 123 -17.10 13.61 -3.36
N THR A 124 -18.03 13.40 -2.43
CA THR A 124 -18.59 14.48 -1.60
C THR A 124 -17.61 14.82 -0.47
N ASP A 125 -17.79 15.99 0.15
CA ASP A 125 -16.94 16.39 1.28
C ASP A 125 -16.96 15.37 2.42
N ASP A 126 -18.14 14.81 2.75
CA ASP A 126 -18.27 13.75 3.77
C ASP A 126 -17.45 12.50 3.43
N HIS A 127 -17.44 12.06 2.16
CA HIS A 127 -16.61 10.94 1.73
C HIS A 127 -15.12 11.27 1.88
N VAL A 128 -14.71 12.50 1.51
CA VAL A 128 -13.31 12.93 1.65
C VAL A 128 -12.92 12.95 3.13
N GLN A 129 -13.73 13.56 4.00
CA GLN A 129 -13.48 13.59 5.44
C GLN A 129 -13.31 12.18 6.02
N PHE A 130 -14.21 11.26 5.68
CA PHE A 130 -14.17 9.89 6.19
C PHE A 130 -12.94 9.11 5.69
N LEU A 131 -12.57 9.25 4.42
CA LEU A 131 -11.37 8.61 3.86
C LEU A 131 -10.09 9.17 4.47
N ILE A 132 -9.97 10.50 4.57
CA ILE A 132 -8.79 11.15 5.17
C ILE A 132 -8.66 10.79 6.65
N TYR A 133 -9.77 10.76 7.40
CA TYR A 133 -9.78 10.30 8.78
C TYR A 133 -9.18 8.88 8.92
N GLN A 134 -9.61 7.95 8.08
CA GLN A 134 -9.12 6.56 8.13
C GLN A 134 -7.64 6.45 7.76
N ILE A 135 -7.17 7.24 6.78
CA ILE A 135 -5.75 7.31 6.42
C ILE A 135 -4.93 7.80 7.61
N LEU A 136 -5.33 8.92 8.23
CA LEU A 136 -4.63 9.49 9.37
C LEU A 136 -4.67 8.58 10.61
N ARG A 137 -5.78 7.87 10.84
CA ARG A 137 -5.90 6.88 11.93
C ARG A 137 -4.93 5.71 11.72
N GLY A 138 -4.86 5.16 10.51
CA GLY A 138 -3.88 4.11 10.16
C GLY A 138 -2.44 4.61 10.23
N LEU A 139 -2.20 5.85 9.79
CA LEU A 139 -0.87 6.44 9.80
C LEU A 139 -0.37 6.73 11.21
N LYS A 140 -1.23 7.19 12.12
CA LYS A 140 -0.93 7.31 13.55
C LYS A 140 -0.44 5.98 14.13
N TYR A 141 -1.09 4.87 13.79
CA TYR A 141 -0.66 3.54 14.24
C TYR A 141 0.73 3.18 13.68
N ILE A 142 0.96 3.38 12.37
CA ILE A 142 2.25 3.11 11.71
C ILE A 142 3.37 3.94 12.35
N HIS A 143 3.13 5.24 12.54
CA HIS A 143 4.10 6.17 13.12
C HIS A 143 4.37 5.87 14.59
N SER A 144 3.39 5.39 15.37
CA SER A 144 3.61 4.98 16.76
C SER A 144 4.54 3.76 16.92
N ALA A 145 4.82 3.04 15.83
CA ALA A 145 5.76 1.93 15.78
C ALA A 145 7.11 2.31 15.16
N ASP A 146 7.42 3.61 15.08
CA ASP A 146 8.64 4.17 14.49
C ASP A 146 8.86 3.74 13.03
N ILE A 147 7.77 3.59 12.27
CA ILE A 147 7.79 3.22 10.86
C ILE A 147 7.33 4.40 10.02
N ILE A 148 8.06 4.68 8.94
CA ILE A 148 7.68 5.65 7.90
C ILE A 148 7.21 4.87 6.68
N HIS A 149 6.04 5.20 6.11
CA HIS A 149 5.47 4.50 4.96
C HIS A 149 6.23 4.80 3.66
N ARG A 150 6.54 6.08 3.40
CA ARG A 150 7.36 6.62 2.30
C ARG A 150 6.82 6.48 0.88
N ASP A 151 5.78 5.69 0.66
CA ASP A 151 5.14 5.52 -0.66
C ASP A 151 3.62 5.63 -0.58
N LEU A 152 3.10 6.55 0.25
CA LEU A 152 1.66 6.82 0.27
C LEU A 152 1.25 7.48 -1.05
N LYS A 153 0.26 6.86 -1.69
CA LYS A 153 -0.35 7.29 -2.96
C LYS A 153 -1.71 6.60 -3.12
N PRO A 154 -2.62 7.11 -3.96
CA PRO A 154 -3.97 6.56 -4.05
C PRO A 154 -4.02 5.06 -4.45
N SER A 155 -3.05 4.55 -5.23
CA SER A 155 -2.99 3.11 -5.55
C SER A 155 -2.51 2.21 -4.41
N ASN A 156 -1.98 2.78 -3.32
CA ASN A 156 -1.61 2.07 -2.08
C ASN A 156 -2.68 2.25 -0.99
N LEU A 157 -3.86 2.78 -1.33
CA LEU A 157 -4.99 2.93 -0.43
C LEU A 157 -6.17 2.16 -1.02
N ALA A 158 -6.53 1.05 -0.37
CA ALA A 158 -7.65 0.23 -0.84
C ALA A 158 -8.89 0.45 0.01
N VAL A 159 -10.03 0.43 -0.66
CA VAL A 159 -11.36 0.75 -0.12
C VAL A 159 -12.34 -0.35 -0.53
N ASN A 160 -13.24 -0.73 0.38
CA ASN A 160 -14.33 -1.68 0.08
C ASN A 160 -15.66 -0.95 -0.15
N GLU A 161 -16.73 -1.72 -0.37
CA GLU A 161 -18.08 -1.20 -0.66
C GLU A 161 -18.66 -0.37 0.50
N ASP A 162 -18.23 -0.66 1.73
CA ASP A 162 -18.63 0.04 2.96
C ASP A 162 -17.79 1.31 3.24
N CYS A 163 -16.97 1.75 2.26
CA CYS A 163 -16.02 2.86 2.40
C CYS A 163 -14.95 2.65 3.49
N GLU A 164 -14.68 1.42 3.90
CA GLU A 164 -13.58 1.11 4.83
C GLU A 164 -12.25 1.08 4.08
N LEU A 165 -11.27 1.81 4.60
CA LEU A 165 -9.96 2.00 3.99
C LEU A 165 -8.87 1.20 4.71
N LYS A 166 -7.98 0.57 3.95
CA LYS A 166 -6.72 -0.01 4.43
C LYS A 166 -5.52 0.51 3.64
N ILE A 167 -4.49 0.93 4.37
CA ILE A 167 -3.18 1.29 3.83
C ILE A 167 -2.44 0.00 3.40
N LEU A 168 -1.87 0.01 2.19
CA LEU A 168 -1.19 -1.11 1.53
C LEU A 168 0.30 -0.83 1.26
N ASP A 169 1.05 -1.87 0.84
CA ASP A 169 2.43 -1.84 0.31
C ASP A 169 3.50 -1.19 1.22
N PHE A 170 3.93 -1.97 2.21
CA PHE A 170 5.05 -1.64 3.09
C PHE A 170 6.44 -1.95 2.49
N GLY A 171 6.54 -2.26 1.18
CA GLY A 171 7.80 -2.69 0.57
C GLY A 171 8.90 -1.62 0.61
N LEU A 172 8.52 -0.34 0.70
CA LEU A 172 9.43 0.80 0.82
C LEU A 172 9.47 1.42 2.21
N ALA A 173 8.63 0.95 3.14
CA ALA A 173 8.60 1.45 4.50
C ALA A 173 9.94 1.19 5.21
N ARG A 174 10.32 2.00 6.20
CA ARG A 174 11.55 1.82 7.00
C ARG A 174 11.38 2.36 8.41
N HIS A 175 12.25 1.92 9.32
CA HIS A 175 12.41 2.60 10.60
C HIS A 175 13.03 3.99 10.40
N THR A 176 12.74 4.92 11.30
CA THR A 176 13.25 6.30 11.28
C THR A 176 14.77 6.41 11.22
N ASP A 177 15.47 5.40 11.74
CA ASP A 177 16.92 5.45 11.98
C ASP A 177 17.77 4.85 10.84
N ASP A 178 17.14 4.27 9.81
CA ASP A 178 17.85 3.68 8.66
C ASP A 178 18.34 4.76 7.68
N GLU A 179 19.52 4.57 7.06
CA GLU A 179 19.93 5.42 5.93
C GLU A 179 18.91 5.36 4.78
N MET A 180 18.49 6.55 4.36
CA MET A 180 17.34 6.74 3.50
C MET A 180 17.74 6.79 2.02
N THR A 181 17.48 5.71 1.28
CA THR A 181 17.79 5.64 -0.15
C THR A 181 16.82 6.46 -1.01
N GLY A 182 17.33 7.34 -1.87
CA GLY A 182 16.57 7.97 -2.95
C GLY A 182 16.38 6.99 -4.11
N TYR A 183 15.15 6.64 -4.48
CA TYR A 183 14.91 5.80 -5.66
C TYR A 183 13.67 6.18 -6.47
N VAL A 184 13.75 5.90 -7.77
CA VAL A 184 12.93 6.39 -8.89
C VAL A 184 11.59 5.65 -8.97
N ALA A 185 10.51 6.31 -8.56
CA ALA A 185 9.12 5.93 -8.86
C ALA A 185 8.26 7.21 -8.90
N THR A 186 6.95 7.08 -9.18
CA THR A 186 5.99 8.20 -9.27
C THR A 186 6.17 9.18 -8.12
N ARG A 187 6.48 10.45 -8.44
CA ARG A 187 6.95 11.46 -7.46
C ARG A 187 5.84 12.38 -6.96
N TRP A 188 4.63 12.31 -7.51
CA TRP A 188 3.58 13.32 -7.31
C TRP A 188 3.12 13.47 -5.85
N TYR A 189 3.25 12.42 -5.05
CA TYR A 189 2.87 12.41 -3.63
C TYR A 189 4.07 12.50 -2.69
N ARG A 190 5.29 12.67 -3.20
CA ARG A 190 6.50 12.70 -2.38
C ARG A 190 6.78 14.09 -1.86
N ALA A 191 7.19 14.15 -0.60
CA ALA A 191 7.64 15.37 0.03
C ALA A 191 8.91 15.92 -0.68
N PRO A 192 9.06 17.25 -0.79
CA PRO A 192 10.19 17.86 -1.49
C PRO A 192 11.55 17.48 -0.90
N GLU A 193 11.66 17.30 0.42
CA GLU A 193 12.88 16.86 1.11
C GLU A 193 13.32 15.45 0.70
N ILE A 194 12.36 14.54 0.42
CA ILE A 194 12.66 13.21 -0.14
C ILE A 194 13.15 13.36 -1.59
N MET A 195 12.55 14.26 -2.36
CA MET A 195 12.90 14.47 -3.77
C MET A 195 14.29 15.10 -3.93
N LEU A 196 14.67 16.00 -3.03
CA LEU A 196 15.96 16.68 -3.00
C LEU A 196 17.08 15.86 -2.32
N ASN A 197 16.78 14.60 -1.97
CA ASN A 197 17.72 13.64 -1.38
C ASN A 197 18.36 14.15 -0.07
N TRP A 198 17.61 14.90 0.72
CA TRP A 198 18.02 15.19 2.10
C TRP A 198 18.00 13.87 2.87
N MET A 199 19.16 13.47 3.41
CA MET A 199 19.32 12.16 4.05
C MET A 199 18.57 12.06 5.38
N HIS A 200 18.16 13.19 5.96
CA HIS A 200 17.41 13.28 7.20
C HIS A 200 16.00 13.80 6.93
N TYR A 201 15.03 12.90 6.87
CA TYR A 201 13.61 13.22 6.93
C TYR A 201 12.93 12.32 7.95
N ASN A 202 11.79 12.74 8.46
CA ASN A 202 11.05 12.05 9.50
C ASN A 202 9.66 11.62 8.97
N MET A 203 8.77 11.21 9.88
CA MET A 203 7.41 10.76 9.59
C MET A 203 6.53 11.80 8.86
N THR A 204 6.88 13.10 8.88
CA THR A 204 6.07 14.16 8.25
C THR A 204 5.99 14.05 6.74
N VAL A 205 6.89 13.29 6.11
CA VAL A 205 6.85 13.02 4.67
C VAL A 205 5.57 12.30 4.26
N ASP A 206 5.03 11.45 5.14
CA ASP A 206 3.76 10.77 4.88
C ASP A 206 2.59 11.74 5.01
N ILE A 207 2.68 12.75 5.87
CA ILE A 207 1.68 13.82 6.01
C ILE A 207 1.62 14.69 4.75
N TRP A 208 2.77 14.97 4.13
CA TRP A 208 2.80 15.61 2.81
C TRP A 208 2.02 14.80 1.78
N SER A 209 2.26 13.49 1.71
CA SER A 209 1.54 12.60 0.80
C SER A 209 0.03 12.64 1.06
N VAL A 210 -0.40 12.64 2.33
CA VAL A 210 -1.82 12.79 2.69
C VAL A 210 -2.41 14.11 2.19
N GLY A 211 -1.67 15.22 2.31
CA GLY A 211 -2.10 16.52 1.78
C GLY A 211 -2.30 16.51 0.26
N CYS A 212 -1.37 15.90 -0.48
CA CYS A 212 -1.51 15.72 -1.93
C CYS A 212 -2.73 14.86 -2.28
N ILE A 213 -2.95 13.76 -1.55
CA ILE A 213 -4.10 12.87 -1.76
C ILE A 213 -5.40 13.62 -1.47
N MET A 214 -5.51 14.32 -0.34
CA MET A 214 -6.70 15.09 0.02
C MET A 214 -7.06 16.13 -1.04
N ALA A 215 -6.07 16.88 -1.53
CA ALA A 215 -6.29 17.86 -2.59
C ALA A 215 -6.80 17.20 -3.89
N GLU A 216 -6.27 16.02 -4.23
CA GLU A 216 -6.73 15.25 -5.39
C GLU A 216 -8.16 14.72 -5.21
N LEU A 217 -8.53 14.28 -4.01
CA LEU A 217 -9.91 13.86 -3.73
C LEU A 217 -10.92 15.01 -3.87
N LEU A 218 -10.53 16.23 -3.47
CA LEU A 218 -11.38 17.42 -3.55
C LEU A 218 -11.50 17.97 -4.98
N THR A 219 -10.42 17.92 -5.75
CA THR A 219 -10.35 18.57 -7.08
C THR A 219 -10.55 17.60 -8.25
N GLY A 220 -10.39 16.30 -8.01
CA GLY A 220 -10.30 15.27 -9.05
C GLY A 220 -9.04 15.34 -9.91
N GLN A 221 -8.05 16.16 -9.53
CA GLN A 221 -6.80 16.35 -10.26
C GLN A 221 -5.59 16.17 -9.35
N THR A 222 -4.55 15.52 -9.85
CA THR A 222 -3.28 15.41 -9.13
C THR A 222 -2.73 16.80 -8.80
N LEU A 223 -2.37 17.03 -7.53
CA LEU A 223 -1.93 18.35 -7.06
C LEU A 223 -0.59 18.81 -7.69
N PHE A 224 0.37 17.89 -7.81
CA PHE A 224 1.70 18.15 -8.37
C PHE A 224 2.07 17.13 -9.47
N PRO A 225 1.46 17.22 -10.66
CA PRO A 225 1.76 16.33 -11.78
C PRO A 225 3.09 16.75 -12.41
N GLY A 226 4.21 16.33 -11.80
CA GLY A 226 5.55 16.65 -12.31
C GLY A 226 5.84 15.97 -13.63
N THR A 227 6.21 16.76 -14.65
CA THR A 227 6.68 16.32 -15.97
C THR A 227 8.18 15.99 -15.99
N ASP A 228 8.99 16.56 -15.08
CA ASP A 228 10.42 16.26 -14.96
C ASP A 228 10.98 16.44 -13.52
N ARG A 229 12.21 15.97 -13.29
CA ARG A 229 12.92 15.90 -11.99
C ARG A 229 13.07 17.25 -11.24
N ILE A 230 12.76 18.37 -11.89
CA ILE A 230 13.07 19.72 -11.41
C ILE A 230 11.77 20.52 -11.42
N LEU A 231 11.25 20.80 -10.22
CA LEU A 231 10.19 21.76 -9.88
C LEU A 231 8.78 21.53 -10.48
N PRO A 232 7.86 20.95 -9.67
CA PRO A 232 6.60 21.67 -9.41
C PRO A 232 6.44 22.11 -7.95
N ALA A 233 7.00 21.38 -6.98
CA ALA A 233 6.76 21.63 -5.55
C ALA A 233 7.39 22.93 -5.03
N LEU A 234 8.46 23.41 -5.67
CA LEU A 234 9.14 24.68 -5.35
C LEU A 234 8.54 25.89 -6.11
N ALA A 235 7.57 25.67 -7.01
CA ALA A 235 6.90 26.73 -7.77
C ALA A 235 5.57 27.17 -7.13
N LEU A 236 5.41 26.97 -5.83
CA LEU A 236 4.40 27.64 -5.03
C LEU A 236 4.97 28.99 -4.54
N PRO A 237 4.69 30.13 -5.20
CA PRO A 237 4.65 31.37 -4.44
C PRO A 237 3.54 31.19 -3.40
N CYS A 238 3.82 31.46 -2.13
CA CYS A 238 2.94 31.70 -0.98
C CYS A 238 1.44 32.07 -1.25
N LYS A 239 0.68 31.27 -1.98
CA LYS A 239 -0.69 31.57 -2.41
C LYS A 239 -1.74 30.62 -1.84
N ILE A 240 -1.36 29.74 -0.91
CA ILE A 240 -2.32 29.29 0.11
C ILE A 240 -2.35 30.37 1.19
N LYS A 241 -2.98 31.50 0.87
CA LYS A 241 -3.55 32.34 1.92
C LYS A 241 -4.72 31.52 2.47
N MET A 242 -4.59 30.98 3.67
CA MET A 242 -5.78 30.76 4.49
C MET A 242 -6.52 32.09 4.50
N ALA A 243 -7.74 32.11 3.95
CA ALA A 243 -8.58 33.28 4.04
C ALA A 243 -8.77 33.60 5.54
N PRO A 244 -8.47 34.83 6.01
CA PRO A 244 -8.83 35.19 7.37
C PRO A 244 -10.35 35.14 7.47
N CYS A 245 -10.84 34.27 8.35
CA CYS A 245 -12.24 34.22 8.75
C CYS A 245 -12.52 35.48 9.57
N ASN A 246 -12.79 36.60 8.89
CA ASN A 246 -13.34 37.82 9.48
C ASN A 246 -14.56 38.20 8.64
N GLN A 247 -15.70 37.54 8.90
CA GLN A 247 -16.99 38.17 8.65
C GLN A 247 -17.34 39.00 9.89
N PRO A 248 -17.69 40.28 9.74
CA PRO A 248 -18.25 41.04 10.85
C PRO A 248 -19.62 40.49 11.19
N VAL A 249 -19.82 40.18 12.47
CA VAL A 249 -21.14 39.98 13.05
C VAL A 249 -21.84 41.34 13.00
N LEU A 250 -22.92 41.44 12.22
CA LEU A 250 -23.97 42.44 12.43
C LEU A 250 -24.97 41.89 13.46
#